data_AF-A0A965RB66-F1
#
_entry.id   AF-A0A965RB66-F1
#
_cell.length_a   1.000
_cell.length_b   1.000
_cell.length_c   1.000
_cell.angle_alpha   90.00
_cell.angle_beta   90.00
_cell.angle_gamma   90.00
#
_symmetry.space_group_name_H-M   'P 1'
#
loop_
_entity.id
_entity.type
_entity.pdbx_description
1 polymer ?
#
loop_
_entity_poly.entity_id
_entity_poly.type
_entity_poly.pdbx_seq_one_letter_code
_entity_poly.pdbx_strand_id
1 'polypeptide(L)'
;SVDVIIPMWANMLIASAIQPFAKSIYFGDENKVREQMLLEAITKIDTKDYIDQRVVVKGCGELPIGESAYVAITNKLRPVVKSIMYGEPCSTVPVYKKK
;
A
#
# COMPACT_ATOMS: atom_id res chain seq x y z
N SER A 1 26.95 2.00 28.69
CA SER A 1 25.49 1.99 28.44
C SER A 1 25.04 0.54 28.47
N VAL A 2 23.97 0.18 29.18
CA VAL A 2 23.40 -1.18 29.12
C VAL A 2 22.26 -1.16 28.11
N ASP A 3 22.25 -2.13 27.20
CA ASP A 3 21.15 -2.33 26.27
C ASP A 3 19.90 -2.70 27.07
N VAL A 4 18.88 -1.84 27.00
CA VAL A 4 17.60 -2.11 27.66
C VAL A 4 16.88 -3.20 26.89
N ILE A 5 16.63 -4.33 27.56
CA ILE A 5 15.83 -5.42 27.02
C ILE A 5 14.35 -5.06 27.23
N ILE A 6 13.66 -4.73 26.15
CA ILE A 6 12.22 -4.48 26.16
C ILE A 6 11.49 -5.81 25.88
N PRO A 7 10.63 -6.31 26.78
CA PRO A 7 9.88 -7.53 26.53
C PRO A 7 8.83 -7.31 25.44
N MET A 8 8.56 -8.35 24.64
CA MET A 8 7.63 -8.25 23.49
C MET A 8 6.23 -7.72 23.87
N TRP A 9 5.74 -8.07 25.06
CA TRP A 9 4.41 -7.66 25.52
C TRP A 9 4.31 -6.15 25.85
N ALA A 10 5.42 -5.43 26.01
CA ALA A 10 5.38 -4.01 26.37
C ALA A 10 4.62 -3.17 25.32
N ASN A 11 4.83 -3.48 24.03
CA ASN A 11 4.11 -2.84 22.94
C ASN A 11 2.61 -3.13 22.97
N MET A 12 2.19 -4.28 23.51
CA MET A 12 0.78 -4.64 23.65
C MET A 12 0.10 -3.77 24.71
N LEU A 13 0.77 -3.45 25.81
CA LEU A 13 0.23 -2.53 26.82
C LEU A 13 0.04 -1.12 26.25
N ILE A 14 1.02 -0.63 25.50
CA ILE A 14 0.92 0.69 24.84
C ILE A 14 -0.26 0.68 23.88
N ALA A 15 -0.36 -0.33 23.01
CA ALA A 15 -1.45 -0.45 22.05
C ALA A 15 -2.82 -0.52 22.75
N SER A 16 -2.94 -1.30 23.84
CA SER A 16 -4.18 -1.43 24.60
C SER A 16 -4.60 -0.11 25.26
N ALA A 17 -3.65 0.70 25.73
CA ALA A 17 -3.95 1.97 26.38
C ALA A 17 -4.42 3.04 25.39
N ILE A 18 -3.86 3.06 24.18
CA ILE A 18 -4.15 4.10 23.17
C ILE A 18 -5.31 3.74 22.23
N GLN A 19 -5.70 2.47 22.13
CA GLN A 19 -6.75 1.99 21.22
C GLN A 19 -8.07 2.78 21.28
N PRO A 20 -8.59 3.20 22.44
CA PRO A 20 -9.85 3.95 22.49
C PRO A 20 -9.80 5.34 21.85
N PHE A 21 -8.59 5.89 21.65
CA PHE A 21 -8.38 7.27 21.18
C PHE A 21 -7.73 7.33 19.80
N ALA A 22 -6.91 6.34 19.45
CA ALA A 22 -6.18 6.30 18.19
C ALA A 22 -7.07 5.81 17.03
N LYS A 23 -7.02 6.51 15.89
CA LYS A 23 -7.68 6.06 14.65
C LYS A 23 -7.10 4.74 14.11
N SER A 24 -5.79 4.57 14.26
CA SER A 24 -5.05 3.38 13.85
C SER A 24 -3.73 3.31 14.62
N ILE A 25 -3.22 2.09 14.82
CA ILE A 25 -2.00 1.82 15.57
C ILE A 25 -1.10 0.98 14.67
N TYR A 26 0.14 1.43 14.45
CA TYR A 26 1.14 0.72 13.67
C TYR A 26 2.41 0.52 14.48
N PHE A 27 3.18 -0.51 14.15
CA PHE A 27 4.46 -0.81 14.78
C PHE A 27 5.56 -0.98 13.73
N GLY A 28 6.58 -0.14 13.79
CA GLY A 28 7.70 -0.14 12.86
C GLY A 28 8.35 1.23 12.77
N ASP A 29 9.36 1.32 11.92
CA ASP A 29 9.90 2.61 11.49
C ASP A 29 8.95 3.33 10.52
N GLU A 30 9.30 4.58 10.21
CA GLU A 30 8.53 5.44 9.33
C GLU A 30 8.25 4.82 7.95
N ASN A 31 9.26 4.18 7.34
CA ASN A 31 9.11 3.61 6.00
C ASN A 31 8.17 2.41 6.02
N LYS A 32 8.32 1.54 7.01
CA LYS A 32 7.45 0.36 7.19
C LYS A 32 6.01 0.75 7.45
N VAL A 33 5.77 1.77 8.29
CA VAL A 33 4.41 2.25 8.56
C VAL A 33 3.80 2.90 7.32
N ARG A 34 4.56 3.71 6.57
CA ARG A 34 4.10 4.30 5.30
C ARG A 34 3.72 3.23 4.28
N GLU A 35 4.53 2.19 4.15
CA GLU A 35 4.25 1.05 3.28
C GLU A 35 2.96 0.32 3.69
N GLN A 36 2.80 0.01 4.99
CA GLN A 36 1.58 -0.62 5.50
C GLN A 36 0.33 0.22 5.22
N MET A 37 0.40 1.53 5.48
CA MET A 37 -0.71 2.45 5.21
C MET A 37 -1.08 2.49 3.72
N LEU A 38 -0.09 2.45 2.83
CA LEU A 38 -0.32 2.43 1.39
C LEU A 38 -0.99 1.13 0.92
N LEU A 39 -0.53 -0.02 1.43
CA LEU A 39 -1.14 -1.32 1.13
C LEU A 39 -2.59 -1.44 1.65
N GLU A 40 -2.86 -0.89 2.83
CA GLU A 40 -4.22 -0.78 3.36
C GLU A 40 -5.11 0.11 2.49
N ALA A 41 -4.58 1.24 2.01
CA ALA A 41 -5.30 2.13 1.11
C ALA A 41 -5.65 1.43 -0.21
N ILE A 42 -4.71 0.70 -0.81
CA ILE A 42 -4.93 -0.08 -2.03
C ILE A 42 -6.03 -1.12 -1.83
N THR A 43 -6.04 -1.79 -0.68
CA THR A 43 -7.04 -2.82 -0.35
C THR A 43 -8.45 -2.23 -0.28
N LYS A 44 -8.58 -0.97 0.16
CA LYS A 44 -9.84 -0.23 0.31
C LYS A 44 -10.34 0.41 -1.00
N ILE A 45 -9.57 0.38 -2.08
CA ILE A 45 -10.03 0.90 -3.39
C ILE A 45 -11.28 0.13 -3.84
N ASP A 46 -12.34 0.87 -4.15
CA ASP A 46 -13.53 0.33 -4.81
C ASP A 46 -13.18 0.03 -6.27
N THR A 47 -13.31 -1.23 -6.66
CA THR A 47 -12.95 -1.70 -8.00
C THR A 47 -14.04 -1.43 -9.03
N LYS A 48 -15.25 -1.02 -8.61
CA LYS A 48 -16.38 -0.77 -9.51
C LYS A 48 -16.08 0.29 -10.55
N ASP A 49 -15.41 1.37 -10.17
CA ASP A 49 -15.04 2.47 -11.06
C ASP A 49 -14.02 2.05 -12.14
N TYR A 50 -13.38 0.89 -11.96
CA TYR A 50 -12.33 0.38 -12.84
C TYR A 50 -12.80 -0.79 -13.72
N ILE A 51 -14.07 -1.20 -13.62
CA ILE A 51 -14.63 -2.27 -14.45
C ILE A 51 -14.46 -1.93 -15.92
N ASP A 52 -13.81 -2.83 -16.65
CA ASP A 52 -13.54 -2.75 -18.08
C ASP A 52 -12.77 -1.49 -18.54
N GLN A 53 -12.10 -0.81 -17.61
CA GLN A 53 -11.29 0.37 -17.88
C GLN A 53 -9.86 0.01 -18.31
N ARG A 54 -9.17 0.97 -18.93
CA ARG A 54 -7.72 0.90 -19.19
C ARG A 54 -7.02 1.80 -18.17
N VAL A 55 -6.19 1.22 -17.32
CA VAL A 55 -5.58 1.93 -16.19
C VAL A 55 -4.09 2.11 -16.42
N VAL A 56 -3.58 3.30 -16.07
CA VAL A 56 -2.16 3.59 -16.00
C VAL A 56 -1.79 3.81 -14.53
N VAL A 57 -0.89 2.98 -14.00
CA VAL A 57 -0.34 3.10 -12.65
C VAL A 57 0.89 4.00 -12.72
N LYS A 58 0.83 5.16 -12.07
CA LYS A 58 1.93 6.14 -12.02
C LYS A 58 2.70 6.02 -10.71
N GLY A 59 4.01 6.24 -10.79
CA GLY A 59 4.94 6.16 -9.66
C GLY A 59 5.70 7.45 -9.33
N CYS A 60 5.38 8.56 -10.00
CA CYS A 60 6.18 9.79 -9.96
C CYS A 60 5.90 10.72 -8.77
N GLY A 61 5.84 10.17 -7.55
CA GLY A 61 5.81 10.98 -6.32
C GLY A 61 7.22 11.37 -5.86
N GLU A 62 7.34 12.49 -5.12
CA GLU A 62 8.60 12.84 -4.44
C GLU A 62 8.98 11.83 -3.36
N LEU A 63 7.99 11.09 -2.84
CA LEU A 63 8.21 10.03 -1.86
C LEU A 63 8.42 8.69 -2.58
N PRO A 64 9.46 7.93 -2.20
CA PRO A 64 9.70 6.61 -2.79
C PRO A 64 8.53 5.67 -2.48
N ILE A 65 7.99 5.06 -3.53
CA ILE A 65 6.91 4.05 -3.43
C ILE A 65 7.56 2.67 -3.51
N GLY A 66 7.34 1.85 -2.49
CA GLY A 66 7.84 0.47 -2.45
C GLY A 66 7.24 -0.41 -3.55
N GLU A 67 8.01 -1.39 -4.01
CA GLU A 67 7.60 -2.35 -5.05
C GLU A 67 6.32 -3.10 -4.68
N SER A 68 6.12 -3.38 -3.39
CA SER A 68 4.93 -4.02 -2.82
C SER A 68 3.63 -3.33 -3.20
N ALA A 69 3.63 -2.00 -3.31
CA ALA A 69 2.45 -1.22 -3.69
C ALA A 69 2.05 -1.49 -5.14
N TYR A 70 3.02 -1.56 -6.06
CA TYR A 70 2.77 -1.86 -7.47
C TYR A 70 2.27 -3.30 -7.66
N VAL A 71 2.79 -4.25 -6.89
CA VAL A 71 2.28 -5.63 -6.87
C VAL A 71 0.84 -5.66 -6.35
N ALA A 72 0.56 -4.97 -5.24
CA ALA A 72 -0.75 -4.95 -4.62
C ALA A 72 -1.83 -4.32 -5.53
N ILE A 73 -1.56 -3.16 -6.12
CA ILE A 73 -2.53 -2.49 -7.00
C ILE A 73 -2.79 -3.30 -8.27
N THR A 74 -1.75 -3.93 -8.82
CA THR A 74 -1.89 -4.80 -9.98
C THR A 74 -2.79 -5.99 -9.67
N ASN A 75 -2.56 -6.66 -8.53
CA ASN A 75 -3.41 -7.78 -8.10
C ASN A 75 -4.86 -7.36 -7.83
N LYS A 76 -5.06 -6.17 -7.24
CA LYS A 76 -6.39 -5.63 -6.91
C LYS A 76 -7.19 -5.29 -8.18
N LEU A 77 -6.57 -4.68 -9.18
CA LEU A 77 -7.27 -4.18 -10.37
C LEU A 77 -7.37 -5.20 -11.51
N ARG A 78 -6.39 -6.10 -11.66
CA ARG A 78 -6.33 -7.08 -12.77
C ARG A 78 -7.63 -7.85 -13.02
N PRO A 79 -8.40 -8.29 -12.00
CA PRO A 79 -9.65 -9.04 -12.23
C PRO A 79 -10.74 -8.24 -12.94
N VAL A 80 -10.74 -6.90 -12.84
CA VAL A 80 -11.84 -6.04 -13.30
C VAL A 80 -11.49 -5.19 -14.52
N VAL A 81 -10.22 -4.85 -14.73
CA VAL A 81 -9.78 -3.94 -15.82
C VAL A 81 -9.55 -4.67 -17.16
N LYS A 82 -9.57 -3.91 -18.27
CA LYS A 82 -9.14 -4.40 -19.59
C LYS A 82 -7.63 -4.39 -19.75
N SER A 83 -6.94 -3.42 -19.16
CA SER A 83 -5.49 -3.34 -19.22
C SER A 83 -4.90 -2.55 -18.06
N ILE A 84 -3.66 -2.90 -17.73
CA ILE A 84 -2.81 -2.15 -16.79
C ILE A 84 -1.54 -1.78 -17.54
N MET A 85 -1.18 -0.51 -17.46
CA MET A 85 0.09 0.03 -17.91
C MET A 85 0.83 0.67 -16.73
N TYR A 86 2.14 0.73 -16.78
CA TYR A 86 2.97 1.43 -15.79
C TYR A 86 3.69 2.62 -16.44
N GLY A 87 3.84 3.73 -15.71
CA GLY A 87 4.62 4.89 -16.13
C GLY A 87 3.79 6.11 -16.50
N GLU A 88 4.41 7.06 -17.19
CA GLU A 88 3.74 8.30 -17.59
C GLU A 88 2.90 8.10 -18.85
N PRO A 89 1.79 8.86 -19.05
CA PRO A 89 0.89 8.69 -20.19
C PRO A 89 1.59 8.70 -21.56
N CYS A 90 2.72 9.42 -21.67
CA CYS A 90 3.52 9.53 -22.89
C CYS A 90 4.59 8.44 -23.04
N SER A 91 4.86 7.65 -22.00
CA SER A 91 5.90 6.61 -21.94
C SER A 91 5.45 5.47 -21.03
N THR A 92 4.35 4.81 -21.42
CA THR A 92 3.78 3.71 -20.64
C THR A 92 4.31 2.35 -21.08
N VAL A 93 4.59 1.49 -20.11
CA VAL A 93 4.97 0.08 -20.31
C VAL A 93 3.72 -0.79 -20.10
N PRO A 94 3.37 -1.69 -21.04
CA PRO A 94 2.23 -2.59 -20.86
C PRO A 94 2.54 -3.67 -19.81
N VAL A 95 1.66 -3.79 -18.81
CA VAL A 95 1.78 -4.78 -17.71
C VAL A 95 0.77 -5.91 -17.88
N TYR A 96 -0.48 -5.56 -18.20
CA TYR A 96 -1.56 -6.54 -18.40
C TYR A 96 -2.52 -6.08 -19.49
N LYS A 97 -3.03 -7.04 -20.25
CA LYS A 97 -4.15 -6.85 -21.18
C LYS A 97 -5.02 -8.11 -21.16
N LYS A 98 -6.33 -7.93 -20.96
CA LYS A 98 -7.32 -8.99 -21.07
C LYS A 98 -7.37 -9.45 -22.53
N LYS A 99 -7.25 -10.76 -22.75
CA LYS A 99 -7.35 -11.37 -24.08
C LYS A 99 -8.76 -11.23 -24.63
#